data_AF-D8K741-F1
#
_entry.id   AF-D8K741-F1
#
_cell.length_a   1.000
_cell.length_b   1.000
_cell.length_c   1.000
_cell.angle_alpha   90.00
_cell.angle_beta   90.00
_cell.angle_gamma   90.00
#
_symmetry.space_group_name_H-M   'P 1'
#
loop_
_entity.id
_entity.type
_entity.pdbx_description
1 polymer ?
#
loop_
_entity_poly.entity_id
_entity_poly.type
_entity_poly.pdbx_seq_one_letter_code
_entity_poly.pdbx_strand_id
1 'polypeptide(L)'
;MRLLVARPWKCGLVIRLIFILTIIFPVIPEVGAQEVIVNPDAPEMKLTRSTLRAIFSMRLRTWPDGSLIKVFVLSDNSPLHIQFSKKILNIFPYQLRRTWDRLVYSGTGQAPIEVDSIKEMGNKVASTPGAIGYLPGGNTDFRVRVVEKAMGAKR
;
A
#
# COMPACT_ATOMS: atom_id res chain seq x y z
N MET A 1 30.16 -62.94 28.49
CA MET A 1 30.60 -61.59 28.93
C MET A 1 30.68 -60.70 27.69
N ARG A 2 30.11 -59.49 27.75
CA ARG A 2 29.91 -58.48 26.68
C ARG A 2 31.22 -58.20 25.89
N LEU A 3 31.22 -57.81 24.61
CA LEU A 3 30.90 -56.44 24.16
C LEU A 3 30.71 -56.39 22.62
N LEU A 4 29.57 -55.85 22.19
CA LEU A 4 29.29 -55.38 20.84
C LEU A 4 29.97 -54.03 20.63
N VAL A 5 30.88 -53.94 19.65
CA VAL A 5 31.48 -52.68 19.18
C VAL A 5 30.49 -52.00 18.23
N ALA A 6 29.87 -50.90 18.67
CA ALA A 6 28.99 -50.09 17.84
C ALA A 6 29.80 -49.16 16.92
N ARG A 7 29.50 -49.19 15.61
CA ARG A 7 30.13 -48.37 14.57
C ARG A 7 29.60 -46.93 14.57
N PRO A 8 30.45 -45.88 14.65
CA PRO A 8 30.00 -44.49 14.70
C PRO A 8 29.97 -43.85 13.31
N TRP A 9 29.10 -44.28 12.39
CA TRP A 9 29.09 -43.77 11.00
C TRP A 9 27.81 -43.02 10.60
N LYS A 10 27.02 -42.49 11.54
CA LYS A 10 25.76 -41.80 11.22
C LYS A 10 25.58 -40.46 11.94
N CYS A 11 26.61 -39.61 11.98
CA CYS A 11 26.46 -38.24 12.51
C CYS A 11 26.70 -37.14 11.46
N GLY A 12 27.50 -37.38 10.42
CA GLY A 12 27.85 -36.33 9.44
C GLY A 12 26.76 -35.97 8.42
N LEU A 13 25.85 -36.90 8.09
CA LEU A 13 24.85 -36.69 7.04
C LEU A 13 23.66 -35.82 7.50
N VAL A 14 23.26 -35.95 8.78
CA VAL A 14 22.13 -35.21 9.34
C VAL A 14 22.48 -33.74 9.54
N ILE A 15 23.73 -33.45 9.87
CA ILE A 15 24.23 -32.08 10.08
C ILE A 15 24.30 -31.30 8.75
N ARG A 16 24.60 -31.95 7.62
CA ARG A 16 24.55 -31.30 6.29
C ARG A 16 23.14 -31.01 5.78
N LEU A 17 22.14 -31.82 6.15
CA LEU A 17 20.73 -31.59 5.78
C LEU A 17 20.08 -30.45 6.57
N ILE A 18 20.49 -30.23 7.83
CA ILE A 18 20.02 -29.10 8.65
C ILE A 18 20.64 -27.78 8.18
N PHE A 19 21.87 -27.79 7.64
CA PHE A 19 22.55 -26.58 7.14
C PHE A 19 22.04 -26.07 5.78
N ILE A 20 21.37 -26.91 5.00
CA ILE A 20 20.81 -26.52 3.68
C ILE A 20 19.37 -25.99 3.81
N LEU A 21 18.65 -26.34 4.89
CA LEU A 21 17.27 -25.90 5.12
C LEU A 21 17.17 -24.46 5.66
N THR A 22 18.23 -23.91 6.25
CA THR A 22 18.26 -22.55 6.82
C THR A 22 18.54 -21.42 5.81
N ILE A 23 18.87 -21.74 4.55
CA ILE A 23 19.21 -20.72 3.53
C ILE A 23 17.97 -20.21 2.77
N ILE A 24 16.80 -20.87 2.90
CA ILE A 24 15.55 -20.42 2.26
C ILE A 24 14.67 -19.68 3.28
N PHE A 25 15.26 -18.77 4.06
CA PHE A 25 14.45 -17.82 4.82
C PHE A 25 14.05 -16.71 3.84
N PRO A 26 12.77 -16.59 3.42
CA PRO A 26 12.37 -15.50 2.55
C PRO A 26 12.63 -14.19 3.28
N VAL A 27 13.46 -13.34 2.69
CA VAL A 27 13.63 -11.95 3.12
C VAL A 27 12.25 -11.31 3.05
N ILE A 28 11.64 -11.07 4.20
CA ILE A 28 10.40 -10.31 4.29
C ILE A 28 10.81 -8.85 4.01
N PRO A 29 10.38 -8.23 2.90
CA PRO A 29 10.71 -6.84 2.64
C PRO A 29 10.19 -5.99 3.80
N GLU A 30 11.08 -5.18 4.38
CA GLU A 30 10.76 -4.32 5.50
C GLU A 30 9.61 -3.41 5.11
N VAL A 31 8.52 -3.51 5.88
CA VAL A 31 7.29 -2.78 5.59
C VAL A 31 7.48 -1.35 6.10
N GLY A 32 7.95 -0.47 5.22
CA GLY A 32 7.92 0.97 5.49
C GLY A 32 6.51 1.44 5.86
N ALA A 33 6.41 2.51 6.65
CA ALA A 33 5.15 3.24 6.83
C ALA A 33 4.56 3.57 5.44
N GLN A 34 3.24 3.68 5.26
CA GLN A 34 2.68 4.20 4.00
C GLN A 34 2.25 5.63 4.25
N GLU A 35 2.45 6.55 3.31
CA GLU A 35 2.08 7.95 3.48
C GLU A 35 1.07 8.35 2.40
N VAL A 36 0.05 9.11 2.80
CA VAL A 36 -0.88 9.71 1.86
C VAL A 36 -0.29 11.04 1.44
N ILE A 37 -0.21 11.26 0.14
CA ILE A 37 0.32 12.50 -0.42
C ILE A 37 -0.78 13.23 -1.18
N VAL A 38 -0.76 14.54 -1.09
CA VAL A 38 -1.62 15.43 -1.88
C VAL A 38 -0.77 16.43 -2.62
N ASN A 39 -1.30 16.94 -3.72
CA ASN A 39 -0.74 18.11 -4.36
C ASN A 39 -0.71 19.30 -3.37
N PRO A 40 0.35 20.13 -3.35
CA PRO A 40 0.42 21.30 -2.47
C PRO A 40 -0.77 22.27 -2.60
N ASP A 41 -1.35 22.38 -3.80
CA ASP A 41 -2.48 23.26 -4.10
C ASP A 41 -3.80 22.74 -3.54
N ALA A 42 -3.87 21.48 -3.10
CA ALA A 42 -5.08 20.96 -2.46
C ALA A 42 -5.35 21.75 -1.16
N PRO A 43 -6.60 22.03 -0.81
CA PRO A 43 -6.91 22.73 0.43
C PRO A 43 -6.55 21.90 1.66
N GLU A 44 -6.26 22.58 2.77
CA GLU A 44 -6.03 21.91 4.04
C GLU A 44 -7.32 21.31 4.58
N MET A 45 -7.29 20.00 4.82
CA MET A 45 -8.41 19.27 5.39
C MET A 45 -7.87 18.09 6.21
N LYS A 46 -8.49 17.84 7.36
CA LYS A 46 -8.21 16.62 8.13
C LYS A 46 -8.70 15.39 7.36
N LEU A 47 -7.76 14.62 6.82
CA LEU A 47 -8.05 13.36 6.13
C LEU A 47 -8.14 12.21 7.14
N THR A 48 -9.36 11.97 7.63
CA THR A 48 -9.66 10.79 8.43
C THR A 48 -9.72 9.53 7.55
N ARG A 49 -9.64 8.35 8.16
CA ARG A 49 -9.81 7.07 7.44
C ARG A 49 -11.10 7.01 6.64
N SER A 50 -12.22 7.50 7.17
CA SER A 50 -13.51 7.50 6.46
C SER A 50 -13.48 8.45 5.27
N THR A 51 -12.91 9.64 5.42
CA THR A 51 -12.70 10.60 4.32
C THR A 51 -11.84 9.99 3.22
N LEU A 52 -10.68 9.42 3.57
CA LEU A 52 -9.81 8.74 2.62
C LEU A 52 -10.53 7.61 1.89
N ARG A 53 -11.29 6.77 2.62
CA ARG A 53 -12.08 5.71 2.01
C ARG A 53 -13.11 6.28 1.03
N ALA A 54 -13.79 7.37 1.39
CA ALA A 54 -14.76 8.02 0.50
C ALA A 54 -14.08 8.57 -0.78
N ILE A 55 -12.90 9.16 -0.66
CA ILE A 55 -12.12 9.66 -1.80
C ILE A 55 -11.67 8.52 -2.70
N PHE A 56 -10.96 7.53 -2.16
CA PHE A 56 -10.40 6.43 -2.97
C PHE A 56 -11.47 5.48 -3.52
N SER A 57 -12.66 5.42 -2.91
CA SER A 57 -13.83 4.72 -3.49
C SER A 57 -14.61 5.58 -4.49
N MET A 58 -14.12 6.77 -4.83
CA MET A 58 -14.73 7.72 -5.77
C MET A 58 -16.13 8.21 -5.37
N ARG A 59 -16.45 8.17 -4.07
CA ARG A 59 -17.69 8.71 -3.48
C ARG A 59 -17.56 10.21 -3.17
N LEU A 60 -16.40 10.63 -2.68
CA LEU A 60 -16.07 12.05 -2.50
C LEU A 60 -15.12 12.46 -3.63
N ARG A 61 -15.57 13.39 -4.47
CA ARG A 61 -14.87 13.78 -5.71
C ARG A 61 -14.44 15.24 -5.72
N THR A 62 -14.80 16.00 -4.70
CA THR A 62 -14.48 17.42 -4.57
C THR A 62 -13.85 17.68 -3.21
N TRP A 63 -12.87 18.56 -3.21
CA TRP A 63 -12.33 19.16 -2.00
C TRP A 63 -13.35 20.14 -1.38
N PRO A 64 -13.16 20.58 -0.11
CA PRO A 64 -14.06 21.52 0.54
C PRO A 64 -14.24 22.86 -0.18
N ASP A 65 -13.26 23.28 -0.97
CA ASP A 65 -13.30 24.50 -1.80
C ASP A 65 -14.03 24.31 -3.15
N GLY A 66 -14.52 23.09 -3.42
CA GLY A 66 -15.20 22.72 -4.67
C GLY A 66 -14.27 22.24 -5.78
N SER A 67 -12.95 22.31 -5.61
CA SER A 67 -12.00 21.81 -6.61
C SER A 67 -12.08 20.28 -6.74
N LEU A 68 -11.81 19.75 -7.94
CA LEU A 68 -11.91 18.31 -8.20
C LEU A 68 -10.74 17.54 -7.57
N ILE A 69 -11.07 16.39 -6.96
CA ILE A 69 -10.08 15.45 -6.46
C ILE A 69 -9.66 14.52 -7.59
N LYS A 70 -8.38 14.55 -7.95
CA LYS A 70 -7.80 13.61 -8.92
C LYS A 70 -7.09 12.48 -8.19
N VAL A 71 -7.66 11.29 -8.22
CA VAL A 71 -7.16 10.14 -7.47
C VAL A 71 -6.24 9.31 -8.36
N PHE A 72 -5.01 9.08 -7.89
CA PHE A 72 -4.05 8.17 -8.51
C PHE A 72 -3.87 6.91 -7.65
N VAL A 73 -3.82 5.75 -8.28
CA VAL A 73 -3.63 4.45 -7.63
C VAL A 73 -2.59 3.62 -8.38
N LEU A 74 -1.88 2.75 -7.66
CA LEU A 74 -1.09 1.69 -8.30
C LEU A 74 -1.99 0.49 -8.61
N SER A 75 -1.51 -0.39 -9.48
CA SER A 75 -2.15 -1.66 -9.79
C SER A 75 -2.56 -2.48 -8.57
N ASP A 76 -3.66 -3.24 -8.68
CA ASP A 76 -4.25 -4.04 -7.60
C ASP A 76 -3.26 -5.06 -7.00
N ASN A 77 -2.33 -5.54 -7.83
CA ASN A 77 -1.29 -6.50 -7.46
C ASN A 77 -0.05 -5.84 -6.81
N SER A 78 0.03 -4.51 -6.81
CA SER A 78 1.13 -3.78 -6.21
C SER A 78 1.14 -4.03 -4.69
N PRO A 79 2.27 -4.47 -4.10
CA PRO A 79 2.39 -4.64 -2.66
C PRO A 79 2.02 -3.36 -1.88
N LEU A 80 2.37 -2.20 -2.44
CA LEU A 80 2.05 -0.91 -1.83
C LEU A 80 0.55 -0.62 -1.87
N HIS A 81 -0.14 -0.90 -2.99
CA HIS A 81 -1.59 -0.76 -3.07
C HIS A 81 -2.31 -1.69 -2.09
N ILE A 82 -1.89 -2.95 -2.02
CA ILE A 82 -2.45 -3.94 -1.09
C ILE A 82 -2.31 -3.47 0.36
N GLN A 83 -1.14 -2.97 0.73
CA GLN A 83 -0.88 -2.45 2.07
C GLN A 83 -1.66 -1.18 2.36
N PHE A 84 -1.68 -0.23 1.42
CA PHE A 84 -2.43 1.02 1.54
C PHE A 84 -3.93 0.74 1.77
N SER A 85 -4.54 -0.07 0.91
CA SER A 85 -5.95 -0.44 1.01
C SER A 85 -6.27 -1.09 2.36
N LYS A 86 -5.46 -2.06 2.79
CA LYS A 86 -5.70 -2.78 4.05
C LYS A 86 -5.43 -1.94 5.30
N LYS A 87 -4.31 -1.23 5.36
CA LYS A 87 -3.87 -0.54 6.59
C LYS A 87 -4.46 0.86 6.73
N ILE A 88 -4.56 1.59 5.62
CA ILE A 88 -5.01 2.98 5.63
C ILE A 88 -6.51 3.03 5.44
N LEU A 89 -7.00 2.41 4.37
CA LEU A 89 -8.42 2.42 4.04
C LEU A 89 -9.22 1.35 4.79
N ASN A 90 -8.59 0.37 5.44
CA ASN A 90 -9.25 -0.76 6.12
C ASN A 90 -10.33 -1.43 5.24
N ILE A 91 -9.95 -1.70 3.99
CA ILE A 91 -10.72 -2.46 2.98
C ILE A 91 -9.75 -3.30 2.14
N PHE A 92 -10.23 -4.36 1.52
CA PHE A 92 -9.40 -5.16 0.60
C PHE A 92 -9.38 -4.55 -0.81
N PRO A 93 -8.27 -4.66 -1.56
CA PRO A 93 -8.16 -4.14 -2.94
C PRO A 93 -9.31 -4.57 -3.84
N TYR A 94 -9.70 -5.86 -3.80
CA TYR A 94 -10.81 -6.36 -4.61
C TYR A 94 -12.16 -5.69 -4.30
N GLN A 95 -12.37 -5.19 -3.07
CA GLN A 95 -13.60 -4.47 -2.72
C GLN A 95 -13.60 -3.07 -3.33
N LEU A 96 -12.42 -2.45 -3.35
CA LEU A 96 -12.21 -1.15 -3.96
C LEU A 96 -12.39 -1.23 -5.48
N ARG A 97 -11.75 -2.22 -6.14
CA ARG A 97 -11.95 -2.54 -7.56
C ARG A 97 -13.42 -2.77 -7.90
N ARG A 98 -14.13 -3.61 -7.13
CA ARG A 98 -15.58 -3.83 -7.34
C ARG A 98 -16.41 -2.56 -7.28
N THR A 99 -16.01 -1.61 -6.43
CA THR A 99 -16.70 -0.31 -6.32
C THR A 99 -16.47 0.53 -7.57
N TRP A 100 -15.24 0.57 -8.09
CA TRP A 100 -14.90 1.25 -9.33
C TRP A 100 -15.58 0.63 -10.54
N ASP A 101 -15.55 -0.70 -10.66
CA ASP A 101 -16.19 -1.44 -11.76
C ASP A 101 -17.69 -1.13 -11.83
N ARG A 102 -18.36 -1.09 -10.67
CA ARG A 102 -19.77 -0.71 -10.59
C ARG A 102 -20.00 0.71 -11.10
N LEU A 103 -19.16 1.68 -10.72
CA LEU A 103 -19.28 3.07 -11.18
C LEU A 103 -19.14 3.17 -12.70
N VAL A 104 -18.14 2.49 -13.27
CA VAL A 104 -17.86 2.50 -14.70
C VAL A 104 -18.96 1.80 -15.49
N TYR A 105 -19.33 0.57 -15.12
CA TYR A 105 -20.33 -0.22 -15.87
C TYR A 105 -21.74 0.35 -15.78
N SER A 106 -22.09 1.05 -14.70
CA SER A 106 -23.37 1.75 -14.59
C SER A 106 -23.37 3.14 -15.24
N GLY A 107 -22.22 3.64 -15.70
CA GLY A 107 -22.08 5.01 -16.22
C GLY A 107 -22.23 6.11 -15.17
N THR A 108 -22.20 5.77 -13.87
CA THR A 108 -22.40 6.72 -12.75
C THR A 108 -21.09 7.36 -12.26
N GLY A 109 -19.96 7.00 -12.87
CA GLY A 109 -18.68 7.61 -12.56
C GLY A 109 -17.51 6.98 -13.29
N GLN A 110 -16.33 7.44 -12.90
CA GLN A 110 -15.06 6.95 -13.41
C GLN A 110 -14.25 6.31 -12.28
N ALA A 111 -13.41 5.35 -12.64
CA ALA A 111 -12.40 4.80 -11.74
C ALA A 111 -11.26 5.81 -11.52
N PRO A 112 -10.44 5.65 -10.47
CA PRO A 112 -9.19 6.37 -10.33
C PRO A 112 -8.23 6.12 -11.49
N ILE A 113 -7.26 7.02 -11.66
CA ILE A 113 -6.22 6.87 -12.67
C ILE A 113 -5.15 5.91 -12.14
N GLU A 114 -4.94 4.80 -12.83
CA GLU A 114 -3.87 3.85 -12.51
C GLU A 114 -2.52 4.40 -13.02
N VAL A 115 -1.47 4.24 -12.21
CA VAL A 115 -0.08 4.59 -12.56
C VAL A 115 0.80 3.36 -12.43
N ASP A 116 1.85 3.30 -13.25
CA ASP A 116 2.66 2.09 -13.41
C ASP A 116 3.76 1.97 -12.35
N SER A 117 4.13 3.08 -11.70
CA SER A 117 5.23 3.09 -10.74
C SER A 117 5.07 4.12 -9.62
N ILE A 118 5.81 3.91 -8.53
CA ILE A 118 5.91 4.83 -7.40
C ILE A 118 6.47 6.18 -7.85
N LYS A 119 7.45 6.19 -8.77
CA LYS A 119 8.01 7.41 -9.34
C LYS A 119 6.95 8.19 -10.13
N GLU A 120 6.15 7.49 -10.93
CA GLU A 120 5.06 8.10 -11.66
C GLU A 120 3.99 8.64 -10.71
N MET A 121 3.61 7.91 -9.67
CA MET A 121 2.69 8.37 -8.63
C MET A 121 3.12 9.72 -8.06
N GLY A 122 4.37 9.85 -7.60
CA GLY A 122 4.90 11.10 -7.06
C GLY A 122 4.85 12.23 -8.08
N ASN A 123 5.29 11.97 -9.32
CA ASN A 123 5.27 12.97 -10.39
C ASN A 123 3.86 13.44 -10.73
N LYS A 124 2.91 12.51 -10.91
CA LYS A 124 1.52 12.81 -11.25
C LYS A 124 0.83 13.60 -10.15
N VAL A 125 1.04 13.23 -8.87
CA VAL A 125 0.47 13.98 -7.74
C VAL A 125 1.09 15.38 -7.65
N ALA A 126 2.41 15.52 -7.82
CA ALA A 126 3.08 16.81 -7.80
C ALA A 126 2.66 17.74 -8.96
N SER A 127 2.44 17.20 -10.15
CA SER A 127 2.15 18.00 -11.35
C SER A 127 0.65 18.28 -11.56
N THR A 128 -0.22 17.73 -10.72
CA THR A 128 -1.66 17.76 -10.96
C THR A 128 -2.38 18.45 -9.79
N PRO A 129 -2.94 19.65 -10.00
CA PRO A 129 -3.69 20.36 -8.97
C PRO A 129 -4.85 19.52 -8.42
N GLY A 130 -5.02 19.55 -7.10
CA GLY A 130 -6.06 18.79 -6.39
C GLY A 130 -5.84 17.27 -6.39
N ALA A 131 -4.68 16.77 -6.82
CA ALA A 131 -4.41 15.34 -6.84
C ALA A 131 -4.13 14.75 -5.45
N ILE A 132 -4.43 13.46 -5.33
CA ILE A 132 -4.15 12.63 -4.15
C ILE A 132 -3.63 11.26 -4.58
N GLY A 133 -2.68 10.76 -3.81
CA GLY A 133 -2.09 9.43 -3.99
C GLY A 133 -1.44 8.95 -2.70
N TYR A 134 -0.55 7.98 -2.82
CA TYR A 134 0.18 7.44 -1.67
C TYR A 134 1.57 6.93 -2.09
N LEU A 135 2.52 7.01 -1.18
CA LEU A 135 3.90 6.57 -1.37
C LEU A 135 4.36 5.68 -0.21
N PRO A 136 5.46 4.91 -0.38
CA PRO A 136 6.19 4.37 0.75
C PRO A 136 6.63 5.52 1.67
N GLY A 137 6.60 5.27 2.96
CA GLY A 137 6.92 6.22 3.99
C GLY A 137 8.42 6.44 4.10
N GLY A 138 8.79 7.60 4.64
CA GLY A 138 10.15 8.11 4.53
C GLY A 138 10.50 8.66 3.15
N ASN A 139 9.51 8.77 2.23
CA ASN A 139 9.73 9.44 0.95
C ASN A 139 9.77 10.96 1.15
N THR A 140 10.91 11.58 0.85
CA THR A 140 11.18 13.01 1.08
C THR A 140 10.90 13.90 -0.14
N ASP A 141 9.99 13.51 -1.03
CA ASP A 141 9.65 14.37 -2.17
C ASP A 141 8.93 15.65 -1.70
N PHE A 142 9.66 16.76 -1.67
CA PHE A 142 9.18 18.07 -1.22
C PHE A 142 8.13 18.70 -2.14
N ARG A 143 7.91 18.14 -3.34
CA ARG A 143 6.92 18.64 -4.30
C ARG A 143 5.50 18.19 -3.99
N VAL A 144 5.34 17.28 -3.02
CA VAL A 144 4.04 16.80 -2.55
C VAL A 144 3.90 17.07 -1.07
N ARG A 145 2.68 17.34 -0.62
CA ARG A 145 2.39 17.53 0.79
C ARG A 145 1.96 16.19 1.39
N VAL A 146 2.72 15.70 2.36
CA VAL A 146 2.36 14.50 3.14
C VAL A 146 1.24 14.88 4.11
N VAL A 147 0.16 14.10 4.13
CA VAL A 147 -0.96 14.34 5.04
C VAL A 147 -0.85 13.39 6.22
N GLU A 148 -0.76 13.96 7.42
CA GLU A 148 -0.81 13.19 8.66
C GLU A 148 -2.20 12.57 8.81
N LYS A 149 -2.22 11.26 9.07
CA LYS A 149 -3.49 10.54 9.24
C LYS A 149 -4.00 10.85 10.64
N ALA A 150 -5.23 11.37 10.72
CA ALA A 150 -5.99 11.31 11.96
C ALA A 150 -6.40 9.85 12.21
N MET A 151 -5.50 9.07 12.81
CA MET A 151 -5.77 7.70 13.22
C MET A 151 -6.70 7.75 14.43
N GLY A 152 -7.95 7.34 14.23
CA GLY A 152 -8.89 7.14 15.34
C GLY A 152 -8.23 6.22 16.37
N ALA A 153 -8.22 6.67 17.61
CA ALA A 153 -7.63 5.99 18.75
C ALA A 153 -7.99 4.50 18.75
N LYS A 154 -6.96 3.67 18.91
CA LYS A 154 -7.05 2.23 19.13
C LYS A 154 -7.97 2.01 20.34
N ARG A 155 -9.17 1.46 20.14
CA ARG A 155 -9.90 0.76 21.20
C ARG A 155 -9.45 -0.70 21.19
#